data_AF-A0A858RDB2-F1
#
_entry.id   AF-A0A858RDB2-F1
#
_cell.length_a   1.000
_cell.length_b   1.000
_cell.length_c   1.000
_cell.angle_alpha   90.00
_cell.angle_beta   90.00
_cell.angle_gamma   90.00
#
_symmetry.space_group_name_H-M   'P 1'
#
loop_
_entity.id
_entity.type
_entity.pdbx_description
1 polymer ?
#
loop_
_entity_poly.entity_id
_entity_poly.type
_entity_poly.pdbx_seq_one_letter_code
_entity_poly.pdbx_strand_id
1 'polypeptide(L)'
;MSPDHPQRHLEKCWEACWHRARRPVEGVLVPEEQAAEIAERVLRNICLDYEEMPPEAEFAARVVQETAEVTRELVAGQRRKVADPQLHHDPSDRRYPQNLDLDRLQHLHPQRGFSDAEWNRLPRVLRPLALATLSKKGIQGPDAEDVFNDTLVELVREREESRTAPIQEPRVFEELIPLHSRIVQFRAIDWFRRRTALKNQPNSGDSLEAMTDDPDRPIQFEDSSTGRLSFEQIYAECKEALSKQEWQLIYTLYVGQTATIQDLIMDDAFCSRLGIKAGASASTRRRAISEMVEEALDKIRENLVF
;
A
#
# COMPACT_ATOMS: atom_id res chain seq x y z
N MET A 1 -18.53 -9.44 -34.15
CA MET A 1 -17.29 -9.37 -33.36
C MET A 1 -16.56 -8.11 -33.78
N SER A 2 -16.69 -7.04 -33.00
CA SER A 2 -15.75 -5.92 -33.09
C SER A 2 -14.63 -6.20 -32.11
N PRO A 3 -13.35 -6.09 -32.50
CA PRO A 3 -12.28 -6.14 -31.53
C PRO A 3 -12.49 -4.97 -30.56
N ASP A 4 -12.40 -5.22 -29.25
CA ASP A 4 -12.22 -4.11 -28.31
C ASP A 4 -11.01 -3.33 -28.81
N HIS A 5 -11.26 -2.11 -29.32
CA HIS A 5 -10.26 -1.37 -30.08
C HIS A 5 -9.04 -1.14 -29.19
N PRO A 6 -7.81 -1.49 -29.64
CA PRO A 6 -6.57 -1.24 -28.90
C PRO A 6 -6.44 0.21 -28.40
N GLN A 7 -7.08 1.15 -29.11
CA GLN A 7 -7.19 2.56 -28.72
C GLN A 7 -7.91 2.78 -27.39
N ARG A 8 -9.05 2.13 -27.12
CA ARG A 8 -9.76 2.27 -25.84
C ARG A 8 -8.97 1.71 -24.66
N HIS A 9 -8.21 0.64 -24.90
CA HIS A 9 -7.34 0.05 -23.89
C HIS A 9 -6.18 1.01 -23.53
N LEU A 10 -5.54 1.61 -24.53
CA LEU A 10 -4.46 2.58 -24.33
C LEU A 10 -4.96 3.88 -23.68
N GLU A 11 -6.16 4.35 -24.02
CA GLU A 11 -6.79 5.52 -23.37
C GLU A 11 -7.00 5.28 -21.86
N LYS A 12 -7.53 4.11 -21.47
CA LYS A 12 -7.68 3.76 -20.04
C LYS A 12 -6.34 3.65 -19.33
N CYS A 13 -5.34 3.04 -19.97
CA CYS A 13 -3.99 2.98 -19.40
C CYS A 13 -3.40 4.36 -19.24
N TRP A 14 -3.58 5.26 -20.22
CA TRP A 14 -3.17 6.65 -20.15
C TRP A 14 -3.75 7.38 -18.94
N GLU A 15 -5.06 7.29 -18.73
CA GLU A 15 -5.70 7.92 -17.58
C GLU A 15 -5.12 7.38 -16.26
N ALA A 16 -4.96 6.06 -16.14
CA ALA A 16 -4.36 5.43 -14.96
C ALA A 16 -2.91 5.91 -14.73
N CYS A 17 -2.11 6.01 -15.78
CA CYS A 17 -0.75 6.56 -15.72
C CYS A 17 -0.76 8.00 -15.24
N TRP A 18 -1.58 8.83 -15.86
CA TRP A 18 -1.61 10.25 -15.56
C TRP A 18 -2.02 10.49 -14.11
N HIS A 19 -3.07 9.80 -13.64
CA HIS A 19 -3.47 9.87 -12.24
C HIS A 19 -2.36 9.37 -11.30
N ARG A 20 -1.68 8.28 -11.66
CA ARG A 20 -0.58 7.73 -10.86
C ARG A 20 0.66 8.62 -10.85
N ALA A 21 1.01 9.23 -11.97
CA ALA A 21 2.10 10.19 -12.09
C ALA A 21 1.80 11.46 -11.30
N ARG A 22 0.54 11.90 -11.29
CA ARG A 22 0.10 13.03 -10.48
C ARG A 22 0.22 12.75 -8.98
N ARG A 23 -0.05 11.50 -8.57
CA ARG A 23 -0.09 11.05 -7.16
C ARG A 23 0.62 9.70 -7.00
N PRO A 24 1.97 9.68 -7.04
CA PRO A 24 2.73 8.43 -7.00
C PRO A 24 2.77 7.80 -5.60
N VAL A 25 2.56 8.61 -4.56
CA VAL A 25 2.36 8.17 -3.18
C VAL A 25 1.51 9.22 -2.47
N GLU A 26 0.82 8.81 -1.41
CA GLU A 26 0.02 9.72 -0.57
C GLU A 26 0.90 10.82 0.04
N GLY A 27 0.56 12.08 -0.20
CA GLY A 27 1.33 13.25 0.24
C GLY A 27 2.24 13.86 -0.84
N VAL A 28 2.35 13.23 -2.02
CA VAL A 28 3.03 13.81 -3.19
C VAL A 28 2.00 14.22 -4.24
N LEU A 29 2.17 15.43 -4.78
CA LEU A 29 1.34 16.00 -5.83
C LEU A 29 2.22 16.67 -6.89
N VAL A 30 2.23 16.09 -8.09
CA VAL A 30 2.99 16.58 -9.24
C VAL A 30 2.08 17.47 -10.13
N PRO A 31 2.60 18.56 -10.73
CA PRO A 31 1.87 19.39 -11.69
C PRO A 31 1.31 18.58 -12.88
N GLU A 32 0.17 19.02 -13.42
CA GLU A 32 -0.55 18.28 -14.47
C GLU A 32 0.26 18.08 -15.75
N GLU A 33 0.97 19.12 -16.19
CA GLU A 33 1.84 19.09 -17.37
C GLU A 33 2.95 18.05 -17.20
N GLN A 34 3.60 18.08 -16.04
CA GLN A 34 4.68 17.14 -15.72
C GLN A 34 4.17 15.71 -15.56
N ALA A 35 2.97 15.52 -15.00
CA ALA A 35 2.34 14.20 -14.92
C ALA A 35 2.01 13.63 -16.30
N ALA A 36 1.57 14.47 -17.25
CA ALA A 36 1.34 14.08 -18.64
C ALA A 36 2.63 13.65 -19.33
N GLU A 37 3.72 14.42 -19.19
CA GLU A 37 5.03 14.05 -19.76
C GLU A 37 5.54 12.71 -19.21
N ILE A 38 5.39 12.48 -17.90
CA ILE A 38 5.80 11.22 -17.27
C ILE A 38 4.94 10.06 -17.79
N ALA A 39 3.61 10.21 -17.81
CA ALA A 39 2.69 9.20 -18.28
C ALA A 39 2.99 8.81 -19.74
N GLU A 40 3.22 9.78 -20.62
CA GLU A 40 3.58 9.53 -22.03
C GLU A 40 4.88 8.76 -22.17
N ARG A 41 5.90 9.20 -21.44
CA ARG A 41 7.20 8.55 -21.50
C ARG A 41 7.13 7.10 -21.02
N VAL A 42 6.45 6.84 -19.90
CA VAL A 42 6.35 5.50 -19.31
C VAL A 42 5.55 4.58 -20.23
N LEU A 43 4.37 5.02 -20.70
CA LEU A 43 3.57 4.24 -21.64
C LEU A 43 4.32 3.92 -22.92
N ARG A 44 4.97 4.92 -23.52
CA ARG A 44 5.77 4.72 -24.72
C ARG A 44 6.86 3.68 -24.48
N ASN A 45 7.61 3.79 -23.38
CA ASN A 45 8.71 2.88 -23.09
C ASN A 45 8.23 1.44 -22.89
N ILE A 46 7.17 1.25 -22.10
CA ILE A 46 6.64 -0.09 -21.83
C ILE A 46 6.05 -0.71 -23.10
N CYS A 47 5.38 0.07 -23.95
CA CYS A 47 4.90 -0.41 -25.25
C CYS A 47 6.03 -0.94 -26.15
N LEU A 48 7.27 -0.45 -26.01
CA LEU A 48 8.41 -0.92 -26.79
C LEU A 48 8.93 -2.29 -26.33
N ASP A 49 8.60 -2.72 -25.11
CA ASP A 49 9.06 -4.00 -24.56
C ASP A 49 8.26 -5.21 -25.07
N TYR A 50 7.17 -4.97 -25.80
CA TYR A 50 6.25 -6.00 -26.23
C TYR A 50 6.12 -6.02 -27.76
N GLU A 51 6.43 -7.18 -28.37
CA GLU A 51 6.11 -7.44 -29.79
C GLU A 51 4.60 -7.61 -30.02
N GLU A 52 3.90 -8.22 -29.04
CA GLU A 52 2.44 -8.30 -28.96
C GLU A 52 1.96 -7.80 -27.59
N MET A 53 0.90 -7.00 -27.56
CA MET A 53 0.39 -6.41 -26.32
C MET A 53 -0.06 -7.50 -25.33
N PRO A 54 0.41 -7.45 -24.07
CA PRO A 54 -0.03 -8.39 -23.04
C PRO A 54 -1.49 -8.15 -22.65
N PRO A 55 -2.12 -9.05 -21.86
CA PRO A 55 -3.46 -8.83 -21.34
C PRO A 55 -3.61 -7.48 -20.63
N GLU A 56 -4.77 -6.84 -20.77
CA GLU A 56 -5.02 -5.47 -20.29
C GLU A 56 -4.65 -5.27 -18.81
N ALA A 57 -4.99 -6.21 -17.94
CA ALA A 57 -4.68 -6.13 -16.52
C ALA A 57 -3.17 -6.20 -16.23
N GLU A 58 -2.44 -7.03 -16.97
CA GLU A 58 -0.98 -7.17 -16.83
C GLU A 58 -0.28 -5.90 -17.31
N PHE A 59 -0.70 -5.38 -18.46
CA PHE A 59 -0.18 -4.12 -18.99
C PHE A 59 -0.44 -2.96 -18.02
N ALA A 60 -1.69 -2.80 -17.58
CA ALA A 60 -2.08 -1.72 -16.67
C ALA A 60 -1.34 -1.78 -15.34
N ALA A 61 -1.20 -2.96 -14.74
CA ALA A 61 -0.47 -3.14 -13.48
C ALA A 61 0.99 -2.71 -13.61
N ARG A 62 1.67 -3.19 -14.67
CA ARG A 62 3.07 -2.83 -14.93
C ARG A 62 3.23 -1.33 -15.12
N VAL A 63 2.36 -0.74 -15.94
CA VAL A 63 2.45 0.68 -16.27
C VAL A 63 2.19 1.57 -15.05
N VAL A 64 1.20 1.25 -14.21
CA VAL A 64 0.93 1.99 -12.97
C VAL A 64 2.11 1.89 -12.00
N GLN A 65 2.69 0.68 -11.84
CA GLN A 65 3.84 0.47 -10.97
C GLN A 65 5.05 1.29 -11.44
N GLU A 66 5.42 1.14 -12.72
CA GLU A 66 6.58 1.83 -13.29
C GLU A 66 6.39 3.35 -13.28
N THR A 67 5.17 3.81 -13.55
CA THR A 67 4.83 5.24 -13.44
C THR A 67 5.06 5.76 -12.02
N ALA A 68 4.62 5.04 -10.99
CA ALA A 68 4.84 5.45 -9.61
C ALA A 68 6.33 5.45 -9.23
N GLU A 69 7.09 4.46 -9.68
CA GLU A 69 8.54 4.35 -9.46
C GLU A 69 9.32 5.48 -10.11
N VAL A 70 9.09 5.72 -11.41
CA VAL A 70 9.73 6.78 -12.20
C VAL A 70 9.38 8.16 -11.64
N THR A 71 8.12 8.37 -11.25
CA THR A 71 7.70 9.64 -10.67
C THR A 71 8.37 9.88 -9.32
N ARG A 72 8.44 8.87 -8.44
CA ARG A 72 9.14 8.99 -7.14
C ARG A 72 10.62 9.32 -7.32
N GLU A 73 11.30 8.65 -8.24
CA GLU A 73 12.71 8.94 -8.57
C GLU A 73 12.92 10.36 -9.07
N LEU A 74 12.02 10.82 -9.94
CA LEU A 74 12.05 12.16 -10.48
C LEU A 74 11.84 13.20 -9.36
N VAL A 75 10.82 13.02 -8.52
CA VAL A 75 10.54 13.91 -7.39
C VAL A 75 11.73 13.95 -6.43
N ALA A 76 12.28 12.79 -6.06
CA ALA A 76 13.47 12.70 -5.21
C ALA A 76 14.67 13.43 -5.83
N GLY A 77 14.91 13.25 -7.15
CA GLY A 77 15.96 13.94 -7.89
C GLY A 77 15.77 15.45 -7.92
N GLN A 78 14.54 15.95 -8.08
CA GLN A 78 14.23 17.37 -8.07
C GLN A 78 14.41 17.99 -6.68
N ARG A 79 13.94 17.30 -5.62
CA ARG A 79 14.15 17.71 -4.22
C ARG A 79 15.63 17.83 -3.90
N ARG A 80 16.45 16.85 -4.30
CA ARG A 80 17.92 16.90 -4.17
C ARG A 80 18.55 18.07 -4.89
N LYS A 81 18.14 18.31 -6.14
CA LYS A 81 18.71 19.37 -6.98
C LYS A 81 18.40 20.76 -6.43
N VAL A 82 17.19 20.96 -5.89
CA VAL A 82 16.72 22.25 -5.35
C VAL A 82 17.04 22.39 -3.86
N ALA A 83 17.42 21.29 -3.20
CA ALA A 83 17.59 21.18 -1.75
C ALA A 83 16.32 21.59 -0.97
N ASP A 84 15.15 21.20 -1.48
CA ASP A 84 13.84 21.47 -0.87
C ASP A 84 13.03 20.17 -0.68
N PRO A 85 12.94 19.63 0.54
CA PRO A 85 12.12 18.45 0.83
C PRO A 85 10.61 18.65 0.64
N GLN A 86 10.12 19.90 0.59
CA GLN A 86 8.70 20.21 0.40
C GLN A 86 8.29 20.29 -1.08
N LEU A 87 9.24 20.29 -2.02
CA LEU A 87 8.91 20.35 -3.44
C LEU A 87 7.99 19.17 -3.81
N HIS A 88 6.87 19.46 -4.48
CA HIS A 88 5.79 18.50 -4.80
C HIS A 88 5.08 17.87 -3.60
N HIS A 89 5.23 18.41 -2.38
CA HIS A 89 4.38 18.02 -1.26
C HIS A 89 2.94 18.47 -1.52
N ASP A 90 1.98 17.60 -1.26
CA ASP A 90 0.56 17.91 -1.41
C ASP A 90 0.13 18.91 -0.31
N PRO A 91 -0.28 20.15 -0.65
CA PRO A 91 -0.69 21.14 0.34
C PRO A 91 -1.96 20.74 1.12
N SER A 92 -2.70 19.74 0.65
CA SER A 92 -3.86 19.18 1.36
C SER A 92 -3.49 18.09 2.37
N ASP A 93 -2.26 17.56 2.33
CA ASP A 93 -1.79 16.61 3.32
C ASP A 93 -1.50 17.33 4.65
N ARG A 94 -2.24 16.94 5.69
CA ARG A 94 -2.16 17.54 7.04
C ARG A 94 -1.78 16.51 8.11
N ARG A 95 -1.36 15.31 7.71
CA ARG A 95 -1.01 14.24 8.65
C ARG A 95 0.18 14.62 9.53
N TYR A 96 1.06 15.49 9.02
CA TYR A 96 2.22 16.03 9.71
C TYR A 96 2.58 17.40 9.13
N PRO A 97 3.40 18.23 9.82
CA PRO A 97 3.56 19.63 9.44
C PRO A 97 4.40 19.89 8.18
N GLN A 98 5.44 19.08 7.94
CA GLN A 98 6.39 19.25 6.84
C GLN A 98 7.22 17.99 6.63
N ASN A 99 7.68 17.76 5.40
CA ASN A 99 8.66 16.72 5.10
C ASN A 99 10.00 16.99 5.80
N LEU A 100 10.68 15.92 6.20
CA LEU A 100 12.09 15.98 6.60
C LEU A 100 13.00 15.69 5.41
N ASP A 101 14.26 16.07 5.52
CA ASP A 101 15.28 15.73 4.52
C ASP A 101 15.61 14.24 4.57
N LEU A 102 15.07 13.48 3.63
CA LEU A 102 15.24 12.03 3.57
C LEU A 102 16.70 11.63 3.29
N ASP A 103 17.42 12.35 2.42
CA ASP A 103 18.81 12.00 2.11
C ASP A 103 19.69 12.14 3.36
N ARG A 104 19.42 13.14 4.21
CA ARG A 104 20.10 13.29 5.50
C ARG A 104 19.73 12.19 6.49
N LEU A 105 18.47 11.76 6.52
CA LEU A 105 18.05 10.62 7.35
C LEU A 105 18.69 9.30 6.89
N GLN A 106 18.87 9.12 5.58
CA GLN A 106 19.44 7.93 4.96
C GLN A 106 20.97 7.90 4.94
N HIS A 107 21.62 9.03 5.26
CA HIS A 107 23.07 9.11 5.24
C HIS A 107 23.70 8.26 6.36
N LEU A 108 24.33 7.16 5.96
CA LEU A 108 25.05 6.26 6.87
C LEU A 108 26.49 6.73 7.04
N HIS A 109 26.82 7.28 8.22
CA HIS A 109 28.20 7.65 8.53
C HIS A 109 29.04 6.39 8.86
N PRO A 110 30.24 6.20 8.28
CA PRO A 110 31.02 4.96 8.44
C PRO A 110 31.36 4.54 9.88
N GLN A 111 31.41 5.50 10.81
CA GLN A 111 31.78 5.27 12.22
C GLN A 111 30.65 5.53 13.21
N ARG A 112 29.63 6.29 12.82
CA ARG A 112 28.59 6.79 13.73
C ARG A 112 27.20 6.27 13.36
N GLY A 113 27.11 5.50 12.27
CA GLY A 113 25.84 5.07 11.71
C GLY A 113 24.97 6.26 11.29
N PHE A 114 23.66 6.09 11.39
CA PHE A 114 22.67 7.14 11.18
C PHE A 114 22.69 8.10 12.37
N SER A 115 23.35 9.25 12.19
CA SER A 115 23.63 10.20 13.28
C SER A 115 23.37 11.66 12.93
N ASP A 116 22.78 11.92 11.75
CA ASP A 116 22.44 13.27 11.33
C ASP A 116 21.39 13.89 12.28
N ALA A 117 21.52 15.18 12.57
CA ALA A 117 20.61 15.89 13.48
C ALA A 117 19.14 15.91 13.01
N GLU A 118 18.87 15.65 11.73
CA GLU A 118 17.52 15.52 11.17
C GLU A 118 16.72 14.41 11.88
N TRP A 119 17.40 13.36 12.39
CA TRP A 119 16.79 12.30 13.18
C TRP A 119 16.08 12.81 14.43
N ASN A 120 16.54 13.91 15.04
CA ASN A 120 15.91 14.49 16.22
C ASN A 120 14.51 15.07 15.93
N ARG A 121 14.20 15.34 14.65
CA ARG A 121 12.90 15.85 14.21
C ARG A 121 11.93 14.72 13.89
N LEU A 122 12.44 13.55 13.55
CA LEU A 122 11.63 12.40 13.11
C LEU A 122 10.58 11.95 14.14
N PRO A 123 10.89 11.87 15.45
CA PRO A 123 9.89 11.52 16.45
C PRO A 123 8.68 12.46 16.49
N ARG A 124 8.85 13.75 16.16
CA ARG A 124 7.73 14.71 16.14
C ARG A 124 6.71 14.39 15.06
N VAL A 125 7.15 13.75 13.98
CA VAL A 125 6.31 13.32 12.86
C VAL A 125 5.71 11.93 13.15
N LEU A 126 6.54 10.98 13.55
CA LEU A 126 6.14 9.57 13.63
C LEU A 126 5.41 9.20 14.93
N ARG A 127 5.75 9.83 16.07
CA ARG A 127 5.20 9.47 17.38
C ARG A 127 3.68 9.60 17.46
N PRO A 128 3.04 10.70 17.03
CA PRO A 128 1.57 10.81 17.08
C PRO A 128 0.87 9.70 16.29
N LEU A 129 1.45 9.32 15.13
CA LEU A 129 0.91 8.27 14.25
C LEU A 129 1.08 6.87 14.85
N ALA A 130 2.25 6.59 15.43
CA ALA A 130 2.52 5.34 16.15
C ALA A 130 1.58 5.17 17.34
N LEU A 131 1.49 6.18 18.22
CA LEU A 131 0.68 6.10 19.43
C LEU A 131 -0.81 5.94 19.11
N ALA A 132 -1.31 6.60 18.06
CA ALA A 132 -2.67 6.39 17.59
C ALA A 132 -2.90 4.94 17.10
N THR A 133 -1.91 4.34 16.43
CA THR A 133 -1.97 2.95 15.96
C THR A 133 -1.92 1.95 17.12
N LEU A 134 -1.03 2.18 18.08
CA LEU A 134 -0.86 1.34 19.27
C LEU A 134 -2.06 1.41 20.22
N SER A 135 -2.62 2.62 20.40
CA SER A 135 -3.81 2.84 21.22
C SER A 135 -5.03 2.06 20.70
N LYS A 136 -5.23 2.02 19.37
CA LYS A 136 -6.28 1.19 18.74
C LYS A 136 -6.09 -0.30 19.01
N LYS A 137 -4.86 -0.75 19.24
CA LYS A 137 -4.52 -2.14 19.60
C LYS A 137 -4.50 -2.37 21.11
N GLY A 138 -4.84 -1.37 21.93
CA GLY A 138 -4.86 -1.51 23.39
C GLY A 138 -3.49 -1.40 24.07
N ILE A 139 -2.46 -0.93 23.37
CA ILE A 139 -1.13 -0.64 23.95
C ILE A 139 -1.08 0.87 24.25
N GLN A 140 -0.86 1.24 25.51
CA GLN A 140 -0.96 2.63 25.97
C GLN A 140 0.13 2.99 26.99
N GLY A 141 0.31 4.28 27.24
CA GLY A 141 1.22 4.78 28.28
C GLY A 141 2.68 4.39 28.01
N PRO A 142 3.45 4.03 29.04
CA PRO A 142 4.86 3.66 28.90
C PRO A 142 5.11 2.53 27.90
N ASP A 143 4.25 1.51 27.85
CA ASP A 143 4.39 0.39 26.91
C ASP A 143 4.35 0.86 25.45
N ALA A 144 3.49 1.84 25.15
CA ALA A 144 3.39 2.39 23.81
C ALA A 144 4.63 3.21 23.42
N GLU A 145 5.23 3.91 24.39
CA GLU A 145 6.50 4.64 24.18
C GLU A 145 7.66 3.68 23.96
N ASP A 146 7.72 2.57 24.71
CA ASP A 146 8.75 1.54 24.55
C ASP A 146 8.66 0.90 23.17
N VAL A 147 7.45 0.51 22.74
CA VAL A 147 7.22 -0.04 21.39
C VAL A 147 7.57 0.97 20.31
N PHE A 148 7.27 2.26 20.52
CA PHE A 148 7.66 3.33 19.59
C PHE A 148 9.19 3.47 19.49
N ASN A 149 9.91 3.49 20.61
CA ASN A 149 11.37 3.58 20.63
C ASN A 149 12.01 2.36 19.96
N ASP A 150 11.51 1.15 20.24
CA ASP A 150 11.95 -0.10 19.58
C ASP A 150 11.70 -0.08 18.05
N THR A 151 10.66 0.63 17.61
CA THR A 151 10.36 0.83 16.19
C THR A 151 11.37 1.77 15.54
N LEU A 152 11.77 2.85 16.23
CA LEU A 152 12.81 3.76 15.73
C LEU A 152 14.17 3.05 15.58
N VAL A 153 14.50 2.17 16.52
CA VAL A 153 15.73 1.34 16.42
C VAL A 153 15.63 0.38 15.23
N GLU A 154 14.46 -0.22 14.99
CA GLU A 154 14.28 -1.13 13.86
C GLU A 154 14.43 -0.44 12.50
N LEU A 155 14.07 0.85 12.39
CA LEU A 155 14.24 1.61 11.15
C LEU A 155 15.71 1.70 10.70
N VAL A 156 16.66 1.65 11.63
CA VAL A 156 18.10 1.76 11.36
C VAL A 156 18.83 0.42 11.46
N ARG A 157 18.13 -0.66 11.86
CA ARG A 157 18.72 -1.97 12.00
C ARG A 157 18.90 -2.61 10.62
N GLU A 158 20.14 -2.96 10.28
CA GLU A 158 20.42 -3.71 9.06
C GLU A 158 19.75 -5.08 9.11
N ARG A 159 19.06 -5.44 8.03
CA ARG A 159 18.51 -6.79 7.85
C ARG A 159 19.60 -7.73 7.38
N GLU A 160 19.63 -8.93 7.94
CA GLU A 160 20.66 -9.94 7.64
C GLU A 160 20.66 -10.34 6.15
N GLU A 161 19.48 -10.40 5.54
CA GLU A 161 19.29 -10.82 4.14
C GLU A 161 19.76 -9.76 3.14
N SER A 162 19.38 -8.49 3.34
CA SER A 162 19.64 -7.41 2.38
C SER A 162 20.87 -6.57 2.70
N ARG A 163 21.40 -6.65 3.93
CA ARG A 163 22.45 -5.76 4.46
C ARG A 163 22.11 -4.27 4.33
N THR A 164 20.82 -3.96 4.32
CA THR A 164 20.29 -2.60 4.27
C THR A 164 19.35 -2.36 5.44
N ALA A 165 19.31 -1.12 5.91
CA ALA A 165 18.37 -0.70 6.95
C ALA A 165 17.05 -0.24 6.30
N PRO A 166 15.89 -0.46 6.95
CA PRO A 166 14.58 -0.05 6.41
C PRO A 166 14.50 1.43 6.01
N ILE A 167 15.17 2.33 6.75
CA ILE A 167 15.21 3.76 6.43
C ILE A 167 15.76 4.06 5.02
N GLN A 168 16.52 3.15 4.42
CA GLN A 168 17.12 3.29 3.09
C GLN A 168 16.18 2.83 1.96
N GLU A 169 15.04 2.22 2.25
CA GLU A 169 14.07 1.76 1.24
C GLU A 169 13.24 2.89 0.60
N PRO A 170 12.74 3.90 1.36
CA PRO A 170 12.00 5.03 0.80
C PRO A 170 12.79 5.80 -0.27
N ARG A 171 12.10 6.22 -1.34
CA ARG A 171 12.63 7.16 -2.34
C ARG A 171 12.23 8.60 -2.02
N VAL A 172 11.06 8.79 -1.43
CA VAL A 172 10.56 10.08 -0.94
C VAL A 172 10.12 9.97 0.52
N PHE A 173 10.18 11.08 1.28
CA PHE A 173 9.92 11.09 2.72
C PHE A 173 8.53 10.53 3.08
N GLU A 174 7.53 10.79 2.26
CA GLU A 174 6.15 10.36 2.43
C GLU A 174 6.01 8.84 2.58
N GLU A 175 6.91 8.06 1.99
CA GLU A 175 6.92 6.60 2.08
C GLU A 175 7.39 6.07 3.44
N LEU A 176 8.05 6.91 4.24
CA LEU A 176 8.46 6.56 5.59
C LEU A 176 7.26 6.33 6.52
N ILE A 177 6.13 6.99 6.26
CA ILE A 177 4.92 6.88 7.08
C ILE A 177 4.29 5.49 6.99
N PRO A 178 3.95 4.95 5.80
CA PRO A 178 3.44 3.59 5.68
C PRO A 178 4.49 2.54 6.09
N LEU A 179 5.78 2.77 5.80
CA LEU A 179 6.85 1.88 6.26
C LEU A 179 6.89 1.78 7.79
N HIS A 180 6.96 2.92 8.47
CA HIS A 180 6.97 2.98 9.93
C HIS A 180 5.70 2.35 10.52
N SER A 181 4.53 2.65 9.96
CA SER A 181 3.25 2.08 10.42
C SER A 181 3.25 0.55 10.34
N ARG A 182 3.83 -0.03 9.28
CA ARG A 182 4.00 -1.49 9.15
C ARG A 182 4.92 -2.05 10.23
N ILE A 183 6.05 -1.40 10.51
CA ILE A 183 6.99 -1.84 11.56
C ILE A 183 6.32 -1.76 12.95
N VAL A 184 5.58 -0.68 13.24
CA VAL A 184 4.81 -0.55 14.49
C VAL A 184 3.82 -1.70 14.67
N GLN A 185 3.13 -2.11 13.60
CA GLN A 185 2.19 -3.23 13.66
C GLN A 185 2.88 -4.54 14.01
N PHE A 186 4.04 -4.84 13.40
CA PHE A 186 4.81 -6.04 13.74
C PHE A 186 5.33 -5.99 15.19
N ARG A 187 5.82 -4.83 15.64
CA ARG A 187 6.27 -4.65 17.03
C ARG A 187 5.15 -4.81 18.06
N ALA A 188 3.95 -4.35 17.74
CA ALA A 188 2.79 -4.57 18.59
C ALA A 188 2.50 -6.07 18.76
N ILE A 189 2.58 -6.86 17.67
CA ILE A 189 2.40 -8.33 17.73
C ILE A 189 3.46 -8.97 18.62
N ASP A 190 4.73 -8.60 18.46
CA ASP A 190 5.82 -9.11 19.28
C ASP A 190 5.65 -8.77 20.76
N TRP A 191 5.19 -7.56 21.06
CA TRP A 191 4.88 -7.13 22.43
C TRP A 191 3.79 -8.00 23.06
N PHE A 192 2.70 -8.27 22.33
CA PHE A 192 1.65 -9.18 22.80
C PHE A 192 2.17 -10.61 23.03
N ARG A 193 3.00 -11.13 22.13
CA ARG A 193 3.63 -12.46 22.27
C ARG A 193 4.47 -12.54 23.55
N ARG A 194 5.30 -11.52 23.82
CA ARG A 194 6.12 -11.45 25.04
C ARG A 194 5.27 -11.36 26.31
N ARG A 195 4.21 -10.53 26.30
CA ARG A 195 3.29 -10.38 27.44
C ARG A 195 2.58 -11.69 27.77
N THR A 196 2.11 -12.43 26.76
CA THR A 196 1.49 -13.75 26.95
C THR A 196 2.49 -14.77 27.48
N ALA A 197 3.72 -14.78 26.97
CA ALA A 197 4.79 -15.66 27.46
C ALA A 197 5.14 -15.39 28.94
N LEU A 198 5.19 -14.12 29.36
CA LEU A 198 5.41 -13.71 30.75
C LEU A 198 4.26 -14.14 31.68
N LYS A 199 3.01 -13.98 31.24
CA LYS A 199 1.83 -14.46 31.99
C LYS A 199 1.85 -15.97 32.19
N ASN A 200 2.42 -16.73 31.25
CA ASN A 200 2.50 -18.19 31.31
C ASN A 200 3.74 -18.72 32.05
N GLN A 201 4.54 -17.85 32.69
CA GLN A 201 5.64 -18.31 33.54
C GLN A 201 5.12 -18.76 34.92
N PRO A 202 5.50 -19.95 35.41
CA PRO A 202 5.01 -20.52 36.67
C PRO A 202 5.48 -19.77 37.95
N ASN A 203 6.25 -18.68 37.81
CA ASN A 203 6.82 -17.92 38.94
C ASN A 203 6.34 -16.46 39.02
N SER A 204 5.32 -16.07 38.26
CA SER A 204 4.70 -14.73 38.36
C SER A 204 3.78 -14.69 39.58
N GLY A 205 4.36 -14.53 40.76
CA GLY A 205 3.65 -14.41 42.03
C GLY A 205 2.57 -13.34 41.99
N ASP A 206 1.44 -13.66 42.60
CA ASP A 206 0.19 -12.91 42.66
C ASP A 206 0.36 -11.39 42.82
N SER A 207 -0.20 -10.63 41.88
CA SER A 207 -0.71 -9.28 42.16
C SER A 207 -2.23 -9.32 42.04
N LEU A 208 -2.89 -9.26 43.21
CA LEU A 208 -4.34 -9.32 43.38
C LEU A 208 -5.12 -8.16 42.71
N GLU A 209 -4.45 -7.22 42.03
CA GLU A 209 -5.08 -6.11 41.30
C GLU A 209 -5.49 -6.45 39.86
N ALA A 210 -5.14 -7.64 39.33
CA ALA A 210 -5.49 -8.03 37.96
C ALA A 210 -6.87 -8.72 37.83
N MET A 211 -7.70 -8.74 38.87
CA MET A 211 -8.99 -9.45 38.89
C MET A 211 -10.21 -8.57 38.49
N THR A 212 -10.01 -7.47 37.75
CA THR A 212 -11.13 -6.67 37.24
C THR A 212 -11.31 -6.71 35.73
N ASP A 213 -10.46 -7.41 34.97
CA ASP A 213 -10.69 -7.60 33.54
C ASP A 213 -11.24 -9.02 33.28
N ASP A 214 -12.48 -9.01 32.78
CA ASP A 214 -13.33 -10.13 32.41
C ASP A 214 -12.57 -11.26 31.66
N PRO A 215 -12.43 -12.46 32.25
CA PRO A 215 -11.69 -13.58 31.67
C PRO A 215 -12.41 -14.24 30.46
N ASP A 216 -13.67 -13.87 30.21
CA ASP A 216 -14.49 -14.45 29.13
C ASP A 216 -14.69 -13.50 27.94
N ARG A 217 -13.89 -12.43 27.83
CA ARG A 217 -13.77 -11.73 26.55
C ARG A 217 -12.80 -12.53 25.68
N PRO A 218 -13.25 -13.33 24.70
CA PRO A 218 -12.35 -13.76 23.64
C PRO A 218 -11.75 -12.47 23.08
N ILE A 219 -10.43 -12.34 23.19
CA ILE A 219 -9.69 -11.34 22.44
C ILE A 219 -9.86 -11.78 20.98
N GLN A 220 -10.97 -11.36 20.38
CA GLN A 220 -11.11 -11.36 18.94
C GLN A 220 -10.02 -10.42 18.45
N PHE A 221 -8.97 -11.02 17.92
CA PHE A 221 -8.08 -10.33 17.01
C PHE A 221 -8.98 -9.83 15.88
N GLU A 222 -9.45 -8.59 15.97
CA GLU A 222 -9.87 -7.90 14.76
C GLU A 222 -8.62 -7.83 13.89
N ASP A 223 -8.60 -8.69 12.86
CA ASP A 223 -7.70 -8.60 11.72
C ASP A 223 -7.86 -7.23 11.09
N SER A 224 -7.13 -6.29 11.66
CA SER A 224 -6.94 -4.95 11.17
C SER A 224 -5.61 -4.93 10.42
N SER A 225 -5.47 -5.83 9.45
CA SER A 225 -4.52 -5.74 8.34
C SER A 225 -4.95 -4.58 7.43
N THR A 226 -4.85 -3.36 7.96
CA THR A 226 -5.06 -2.12 7.19
C THR A 226 -3.75 -1.34 7.08
N GLY A 227 -2.67 -2.03 6.73
CA GLY A 227 -1.88 -1.50 5.64
C GLY A 227 -2.73 -1.67 4.39
N ARG A 228 -3.22 -0.58 3.78
CA ARG A 228 -3.90 -0.69 2.48
C ARG A 228 -2.89 -1.31 1.51
N LEU A 229 -3.00 -2.61 1.27
CA LEU A 229 -2.23 -3.28 0.24
C LEU A 229 -2.59 -2.60 -1.08
N SER A 230 -1.58 -2.12 -1.79
CA SER A 230 -1.82 -1.52 -3.10
C SER A 230 -2.22 -2.61 -4.08
N PHE A 231 -2.97 -2.27 -5.14
CA PHE A 231 -3.41 -3.27 -6.12
C PHE A 231 -2.22 -4.04 -6.72
N GLU A 232 -1.07 -3.38 -6.91
CA GLU A 232 0.15 -4.01 -7.41
C GLU A 232 0.66 -5.10 -6.46
N GLN A 233 0.58 -4.87 -5.15
CA GLN A 233 0.95 -5.85 -4.12
C GLN A 233 -0.03 -7.03 -4.10
N ILE A 234 -1.34 -6.74 -4.16
CA ILE A 234 -2.37 -7.77 -4.22
C ILE A 234 -2.23 -8.63 -5.48
N TYR A 235 -1.94 -8.00 -6.62
CA TYR A 235 -1.74 -8.70 -7.89
C TYR A 235 -0.48 -9.58 -7.87
N ALA A 236 0.63 -9.08 -7.33
CA ALA A 236 1.88 -9.84 -7.25
C ALA A 236 1.73 -11.11 -6.39
N GLU A 237 1.09 -10.98 -5.22
CA GLU A 237 0.91 -12.10 -4.28
C GLU A 237 -0.17 -13.09 -4.75
N CYS A 238 -1.24 -12.60 -5.39
CA CYS A 238 -2.39 -13.43 -5.78
C CYS A 238 -2.43 -13.78 -7.28
N LYS A 239 -1.34 -13.53 -8.04
CA LYS A 239 -1.33 -13.63 -9.51
C LYS A 239 -1.90 -14.95 -10.03
N GLU A 240 -1.53 -16.05 -9.39
CA GLU A 240 -1.92 -17.41 -9.78
C GLU A 240 -3.27 -17.85 -9.20
N ALA A 241 -3.79 -17.14 -8.20
CA ALA A 241 -5.02 -17.52 -7.49
C ALA A 241 -6.29 -17.13 -8.27
N LEU A 242 -6.23 -16.06 -9.07
CA LEU A 242 -7.37 -15.53 -9.82
C LEU A 242 -7.18 -15.77 -11.33
N SER A 243 -8.28 -16.11 -12.00
CA SER A 243 -8.34 -16.17 -13.45
C SER A 243 -8.26 -14.77 -14.07
N LYS A 244 -7.93 -14.70 -15.36
CA LYS A 244 -7.84 -13.45 -16.12
C LYS A 244 -9.15 -12.62 -16.06
N GLN A 245 -10.29 -13.30 -16.01
CA GLN A 245 -11.62 -12.68 -15.97
C GLN A 245 -11.93 -12.09 -14.60
N GLU A 246 -11.56 -12.78 -13.53
CA GLU A 246 -11.70 -12.29 -12.15
C GLU A 246 -10.81 -11.06 -11.92
N TRP A 247 -9.57 -11.08 -12.40
CA TRP A 247 -8.68 -9.92 -12.32
C TRP A 247 -9.23 -8.70 -13.07
N GLN A 248 -9.77 -8.89 -14.26
CA GLN A 248 -10.37 -7.81 -15.03
C GLN A 248 -11.61 -7.23 -14.33
N LEU A 249 -12.38 -8.07 -13.64
CA LEU A 249 -13.54 -7.66 -12.84
C LEU A 249 -13.13 -6.83 -11.62
N ILE A 250 -12.13 -7.29 -10.86
CA ILE A 250 -11.57 -6.57 -9.71
C ILE A 250 -10.98 -5.23 -10.15
N TYR A 251 -10.20 -5.23 -11.24
CA TYR A 251 -9.62 -4.00 -11.79
C TYR A 251 -10.70 -2.99 -12.18
N THR A 252 -11.70 -3.43 -12.94
CA THR A 252 -12.76 -2.56 -13.46
C THR A 252 -13.58 -1.92 -12.34
N LEU A 253 -13.91 -2.69 -11.30
CA LEU A 253 -14.79 -2.24 -10.21
C LEU A 253 -14.06 -1.49 -9.10
N TYR A 254 -12.84 -1.90 -8.73
CA TYR A 254 -12.19 -1.41 -7.51
C TYR A 254 -10.91 -0.61 -7.76
N VAL A 255 -10.23 -0.83 -8.89
CA VAL A 255 -8.94 -0.17 -9.18
C VAL A 255 -9.13 0.99 -10.14
N GLY A 256 -9.54 0.69 -11.37
CA GLY A 256 -9.81 1.69 -12.39
C GLY A 256 -11.16 2.38 -12.21
N GLN A 257 -12.09 1.78 -11.45
CA GLN A 257 -13.46 2.28 -11.22
C GLN A 257 -14.17 2.72 -12.52
N THR A 258 -13.83 2.07 -13.64
CA THR A 258 -14.26 2.49 -14.99
C THR A 258 -15.71 2.10 -15.31
N ALA A 259 -16.33 1.26 -14.48
CA ALA A 259 -17.73 0.85 -14.60
C ALA A 259 -18.26 0.43 -13.21
N THR A 260 -19.55 0.62 -12.98
CA THR A 260 -20.26 0.05 -11.82
C THR A 260 -20.83 -1.33 -12.16
N ILE A 261 -21.22 -2.11 -11.13
CA ILE A 261 -21.96 -3.37 -11.36
C ILE A 261 -23.21 -3.14 -12.23
N GLN A 262 -23.86 -1.97 -12.09
CA GLN A 262 -25.02 -1.61 -12.89
C GLN A 262 -24.69 -1.40 -14.37
N ASP A 263 -23.51 -0.87 -14.68
CA ASP A 263 -23.04 -0.71 -16.05
C ASP A 263 -22.65 -2.06 -16.66
N LEU A 264 -21.98 -2.92 -15.87
CA LEU A 264 -21.56 -4.25 -16.31
C LEU A 264 -22.72 -5.20 -16.62
N ILE A 265 -23.85 -5.12 -15.89
CA ILE A 265 -25.03 -5.95 -16.19
C ILE A 265 -25.74 -5.53 -17.48
N MET A 266 -25.57 -4.27 -17.90
CA MET A 266 -26.14 -3.75 -19.14
C MET A 266 -25.22 -3.99 -20.35
N ASP A 267 -23.97 -4.40 -20.13
CA ASP A 267 -23.02 -4.80 -21.16
C ASP A 267 -23.17 -6.29 -21.52
N ASP A 268 -23.90 -6.56 -22.60
CA ASP A 268 -24.11 -7.90 -23.16
C ASP A 268 -22.80 -8.58 -23.57
N ALA A 269 -21.82 -7.82 -24.06
CA ALA A 269 -20.54 -8.35 -24.50
C ALA A 269 -19.68 -8.78 -23.30
N PHE A 270 -19.67 -7.97 -22.24
CA PHE A 270 -19.01 -8.30 -20.98
C PHE A 270 -19.65 -9.52 -20.30
N CYS A 271 -20.99 -9.56 -20.20
CA CYS A 271 -21.71 -10.71 -19.66
C CYS A 271 -21.41 -12.01 -20.45
N SER A 272 -21.33 -11.92 -21.78
CA SER A 272 -21.00 -13.07 -22.63
C SER A 272 -19.57 -13.58 -22.41
N ARG A 273 -18.59 -12.69 -22.19
CA ARG A 273 -17.20 -13.06 -21.85
C ARG A 273 -17.08 -13.79 -20.52
N LEU A 274 -17.99 -13.50 -19.59
CA LEU A 274 -18.10 -14.15 -18.28
C LEU A 274 -18.95 -15.44 -18.32
N GLY A 275 -19.35 -15.91 -19.52
CA GLY A 275 -20.14 -17.14 -19.67
C GLY A 275 -21.62 -16.99 -19.27
N ILE A 276 -22.11 -15.77 -19.04
CA ILE A 276 -23.51 -15.52 -18.72
C ILE A 276 -24.35 -15.63 -20.01
N LYS A 277 -25.43 -16.42 -19.96
CA LYS A 277 -26.28 -16.69 -21.14
C LYS A 277 -26.85 -15.38 -21.74
N ALA A 278 -26.77 -15.28 -23.07
CA ALA A 278 -27.42 -14.22 -23.82
C ALA A 278 -28.93 -14.19 -23.51
N GLY A 279 -29.45 -13.00 -23.17
CA GLY A 279 -30.85 -12.82 -22.76
C GLY A 279 -31.16 -13.10 -21.28
N ALA A 280 -30.17 -13.39 -20.43
CA ALA A 280 -30.37 -13.45 -18.98
C ALA A 280 -30.93 -12.13 -18.44
N SER A 281 -31.83 -12.19 -17.45
CA SER A 281 -32.41 -11.00 -16.83
C SER A 281 -31.35 -10.17 -16.10
N ALA A 282 -31.60 -8.88 -15.93
CA ALA A 282 -30.70 -7.98 -15.20
C ALA A 282 -30.42 -8.47 -13.76
N SER A 283 -31.40 -9.10 -13.10
CA SER A 283 -31.21 -9.68 -11.77
C SER A 283 -30.30 -10.91 -11.79
N THR A 284 -30.45 -11.80 -12.79
CA THR A 284 -29.58 -12.97 -12.95
C THR A 284 -28.15 -12.57 -13.28
N ARG A 285 -27.96 -11.56 -14.13
CA ARG A 285 -26.63 -11.01 -14.45
C ARG A 285 -25.97 -10.38 -13.24
N ARG A 286 -26.72 -9.57 -12.48
CA ARG A 286 -26.22 -8.94 -11.25
C ARG A 286 -25.74 -10.01 -10.27
N ARG A 287 -26.56 -11.03 -10.04
CA ARG A 287 -26.20 -12.13 -9.13
C ARG A 287 -24.92 -12.84 -9.56
N ALA A 288 -24.81 -13.22 -10.83
CA ALA A 288 -23.63 -13.90 -11.34
C ALA A 288 -22.36 -13.02 -11.21
N ILE A 289 -22.45 -11.73 -11.56
CA ILE A 289 -21.33 -10.80 -11.42
C ILE A 289 -20.95 -10.61 -9.95
N SER A 290 -21.92 -10.43 -9.06
CA SER A 290 -21.66 -10.31 -7.61
C SER A 290 -21.04 -11.58 -7.02
N GLU A 291 -21.52 -12.77 -7.39
CA GLU A 291 -20.95 -14.05 -6.95
C GLU A 291 -19.49 -14.20 -7.42
N MET A 292 -19.15 -13.84 -8.67
CA MET A 292 -17.76 -13.86 -9.15
C MET A 292 -16.87 -12.81 -8.46
N VAL A 293 -17.41 -11.63 -8.13
CA VAL A 293 -16.68 -10.62 -7.35
C VAL A 293 -16.39 -11.15 -5.95
N GLU A 294 -17.39 -11.72 -5.28
CA GLU A 294 -17.22 -12.30 -3.95
C GLU A 294 -16.21 -13.45 -3.98
N GLU A 295 -16.31 -14.37 -4.94
CA GLU A 295 -15.35 -15.47 -5.09
C GLU A 295 -13.92 -14.97 -5.36
N ALA A 296 -13.76 -13.95 -6.19
CA ALA A 296 -12.46 -13.34 -6.46
C ALA A 296 -11.89 -12.62 -5.23
N LEU A 297 -12.73 -11.92 -4.47
CA LEU A 297 -12.33 -11.26 -3.23
C LEU A 297 -12.00 -12.28 -2.13
N ASP A 298 -12.71 -13.41 -2.07
CA ASP A 298 -12.43 -14.51 -1.14
C ASP A 298 -11.11 -15.18 -1.49
N LYS A 299 -10.82 -15.45 -2.78
CA LYS A 299 -9.50 -15.93 -3.21
C LYS A 299 -8.38 -14.96 -2.86
N ILE A 300 -8.58 -13.66 -3.07
CA ILE A 300 -7.64 -12.62 -2.65
C ILE A 300 -7.46 -12.68 -1.13
N ARG A 301 -8.56 -12.76 -0.37
CA ARG A 301 -8.52 -12.83 1.09
C ARG A 301 -7.74 -14.04 1.58
N GLU A 302 -8.01 -15.23 1.04
CA GLU A 302 -7.34 -16.50 1.38
C GLU A 302 -5.83 -16.46 1.09
N ASN A 303 -5.42 -15.86 -0.03
CA ASN A 303 -4.01 -15.76 -0.41
C ASN A 303 -3.27 -14.61 0.30
N LEU A 304 -3.99 -13.67 0.90
CA LEU A 304 -3.42 -12.58 1.71
C LEU A 304 -3.49 -12.83 3.23
N VAL A 305 -4.01 -13.99 3.67
CA VAL A 305 -3.97 -14.38 5.09
C VAL A 305 -2.52 -14.67 5.48
N PHE A 306 -1.95 -13.78 6.30
CA PHE A 306 -0.83 -14.07 7.18
C PHE A 306 -1.35 -14.58 8.53
#